data_AF-A0A4Z2C300-F1
#
_entry.id   AF-A0A4Z2C300-F1
#
_cell.length_a   1.000
_cell.length_b   1.000
_cell.length_c   1.000
_cell.angle_alpha   90.00
_cell.angle_beta   90.00
_cell.angle_gamma   90.00
#
_symmetry.space_group_name_H-M   'P 1'
#
loop_
_entity.id
_entity.type
_entity.pdbx_description
1 polymer ?
#
loop_
_entity_poly.entity_id
_entity_poly.type
_entity_poly.pdbx_seq_one_letter_code
_entity_poly.pdbx_strand_id
1 'polypeptide(L)'
;MSFKRLKRDQGSSRAVASFLQLTASSIKQLETKGNIAVIPWTVSVQHGKAITQKENRIVVQEDGYYLVFGQVLFKSPSIVMGHIIQSWGHAGAAATSTELLRCLQEMPGETPTNTCYTAGVVQLHQGDELELVIPFRPQALISMDADSTFFGVIQLN
;
A
#
# COMPACT_ATOMS: atom_id res chain seq x y z
N MET A 1 19.37 43.73 10.48
CA MET A 1 19.72 42.34 10.10
C MET A 1 18.99 42.01 8.81
N SER A 2 19.70 41.60 7.76
CA SER A 2 19.12 41.33 6.44
C SER A 2 18.92 39.82 6.26
N PHE A 3 17.67 39.38 6.18
CA PHE A 3 17.33 37.99 5.87
C PHE A 3 17.53 37.78 4.36
N LYS A 4 18.70 37.29 3.97
CA LYS A 4 18.91 36.80 2.60
C LYS A 4 18.06 35.55 2.41
N ARG A 5 17.00 35.66 1.59
CA ARG A 5 16.24 34.51 1.10
C ARG A 5 17.20 33.67 0.25
N LEU A 6 17.69 32.56 0.80
CA LEU A 6 18.43 31.55 0.04
C LEU A 6 17.47 30.93 -0.97
N LYS A 7 17.58 31.36 -2.23
CA LYS A 7 16.92 30.70 -3.35
C LYS A 7 17.50 29.29 -3.42
N ARG A 8 16.68 28.28 -3.16
CA ARG A 8 17.05 26.87 -3.23
C ARG A 8 17.59 26.61 -4.63
N ASP A 9 18.87 26.27 -4.70
CA ASP A 9 19.53 25.93 -5.95
C ASP A 9 18.87 24.67 -6.52
N GLN A 10 18.34 24.79 -7.74
CA GLN A 10 17.59 23.75 -8.45
C GLN A 10 18.54 22.93 -9.36
N GLY A 11 19.85 22.99 -9.10
CA GLY A 11 20.92 22.46 -9.94
C GLY A 11 21.41 21.05 -9.63
N SER A 12 20.90 20.37 -8.60
CA SER A 12 21.10 18.92 -8.47
C SER A 12 19.93 18.24 -9.18
N SER A 13 20.21 17.49 -10.25
CA SER A 13 19.29 16.50 -10.81
C SER A 13 18.72 15.71 -9.64
N ARG A 14 17.52 16.06 -9.15
CA ARG A 14 16.85 15.28 -8.12
C ARG A 14 16.74 13.88 -8.73
N ALA A 15 17.48 12.93 -8.18
CA ALA A 15 17.32 11.54 -8.51
C ALA A 15 15.82 11.27 -8.46
N VAL A 16 15.25 10.80 -9.57
CA VAL A 16 13.82 10.54 -9.63
C VAL A 16 13.55 9.46 -8.59
N ALA A 17 12.66 9.73 -7.65
CA ALA A 17 12.32 8.78 -6.59
C ALA A 17 11.87 7.46 -7.23
N SER A 18 12.35 6.32 -6.70
CA SER A 18 11.79 5.02 -7.07
C SER A 18 10.35 4.94 -6.58
N PHE A 19 9.43 4.45 -7.40
CA PHE A 19 8.05 4.24 -6.98
C PHE A 19 7.40 3.07 -7.69
N LEU A 20 6.38 2.50 -7.06
CA LEU A 20 5.58 1.41 -7.60
C LEU A 20 4.14 1.58 -7.14
N GLN A 21 3.20 1.52 -8.08
CA GLN A 21 1.76 1.51 -7.79
C GLN A 21 1.12 0.26 -8.40
N LEU A 22 0.34 -0.40 -7.56
CA LEU A 22 -0.52 -1.53 -7.87
C LEU A 22 -1.98 -1.08 -7.89
N THR A 23 -2.76 -1.66 -8.79
CA THR A 23 -4.21 -1.48 -8.85
C THR A 23 -4.89 -2.84 -8.78
N ALA A 24 -6.11 -2.88 -8.25
CA ALA A 24 -6.88 -4.11 -8.20
C ALA A 24 -7.02 -4.72 -9.60
N SER A 25 -6.90 -6.05 -9.69
CA SER A 25 -7.02 -6.77 -10.96
C SER A 25 -8.50 -6.94 -11.33
N SER A 26 -8.93 -6.34 -12.43
CA SER A 26 -10.32 -6.48 -12.91
C SER A 26 -10.68 -7.87 -13.46
N ILE A 27 -9.68 -8.74 -13.66
CA ILE A 27 -9.86 -10.09 -14.23
C ILE A 27 -9.92 -11.15 -13.12
N LYS A 28 -9.25 -10.91 -11.99
CA LYS A 28 -9.15 -11.86 -10.89
C LYS A 28 -10.18 -11.54 -9.80
N GLN A 29 -10.68 -12.58 -9.16
CA GLN A 29 -11.54 -12.43 -7.98
C GLN A 29 -10.71 -12.24 -6.71
N LEU A 30 -11.32 -11.63 -5.70
CA LEU A 30 -10.74 -11.51 -4.36
C LEU A 30 -10.41 -12.91 -3.82
N GLU A 31 -9.20 -13.07 -3.30
CA GLU A 31 -8.74 -14.36 -2.78
C GLU A 31 -8.99 -14.44 -1.27
N THR A 32 -9.44 -15.60 -0.80
CA THR A 32 -9.62 -15.86 0.64
C THR A 32 -8.46 -16.70 1.16
N LYS A 33 -7.77 -16.20 2.20
CA LYS A 33 -6.69 -16.93 2.87
C LYS A 33 -6.97 -17.00 4.37
N GLY A 34 -7.50 -18.12 4.85
CA GLY A 34 -7.92 -18.24 6.25
C GLY A 34 -9.00 -17.20 6.59
N ASN A 35 -8.70 -16.29 7.53
CA ASN A 35 -9.64 -15.25 7.96
C ASN A 35 -9.35 -13.86 7.36
N ILE A 36 -8.56 -13.79 6.28
CA ILE A 36 -8.27 -12.54 5.58
C ILE A 36 -8.75 -12.63 4.12
N ALA A 37 -9.07 -11.47 3.56
CA ALA A 37 -9.22 -11.30 2.12
C ALA A 37 -7.98 -10.61 1.53
N VAL A 38 -7.52 -11.14 0.40
CA VAL A 38 -6.32 -10.71 -0.33
C VAL A 38 -6.75 -10.18 -1.70
N ILE A 39 -6.40 -8.92 -1.97
CA ILE A 39 -6.72 -8.26 -3.23
C ILE A 39 -5.68 -8.68 -4.28
N PRO A 40 -6.09 -9.27 -5.41
CA PRO A 40 -5.16 -9.55 -6.50
C PRO A 40 -4.74 -8.24 -7.16
N TRP A 41 -3.44 -8.01 -7.23
CA TRP A 41 -2.85 -6.78 -7.74
C TRP A 41 -2.35 -6.93 -9.18
N THR A 42 -2.33 -5.82 -9.91
CA THR A 42 -1.66 -5.66 -11.20
C THR A 42 -0.80 -4.40 -11.15
N VAL A 43 0.39 -4.43 -11.74
CA VAL A 43 1.27 -3.26 -11.79
C VAL A 43 0.65 -2.20 -12.69
N SER A 44 0.36 -1.03 -12.12
CA SER A 44 -0.13 0.13 -12.87
C SER A 44 1.04 0.96 -13.40
N VAL A 45 2.01 1.26 -12.53
CA VAL A 45 3.23 1.99 -12.92
C VAL A 45 4.38 1.61 -11.99
N GLN A 46 5.60 1.58 -12.53
CA GLN A 46 6.83 1.34 -11.79
C GLN A 46 7.96 2.21 -12.36
N HIS A 47 8.78 2.77 -11.47
CA HIS A 47 9.98 3.53 -11.80
C HIS A 47 11.09 3.28 -10.76
N GLY A 48 12.34 3.30 -11.22
CA GLY A 48 13.51 3.06 -10.36
C GLY A 48 13.74 1.58 -10.04
N LYS A 49 14.70 1.32 -9.15
CA LYS A 49 15.16 -0.04 -8.80
C LYS A 49 15.01 -0.39 -7.33
N ALA A 50 14.73 0.59 -6.46
CA ALA A 50 14.62 0.38 -5.02
C ALA A 50 13.38 -0.43 -4.60
N ILE A 51 12.43 -0.63 -5.52
CA ILE A 51 11.16 -1.31 -5.28
C ILE A 51 10.81 -2.15 -6.50
N THR A 52 10.38 -3.39 -6.29
CA THR A 52 9.88 -4.29 -7.32
C THR A 52 8.59 -4.98 -6.87
N GLN A 53 7.95 -5.70 -7.78
CA GLN A 53 6.79 -6.53 -7.48
C GLN A 53 7.20 -8.00 -7.59
N LYS A 54 6.76 -8.82 -6.62
CA LYS A 54 6.90 -10.27 -6.63
C LYS A 54 5.57 -10.88 -6.22
N GLU A 55 5.02 -11.74 -7.07
CA GLU A 55 3.73 -12.42 -6.87
C GLU A 55 2.55 -11.46 -6.65
N ASN A 56 2.18 -11.16 -5.40
CA ASN A 56 1.12 -10.22 -5.04
C ASN A 56 1.60 -9.20 -3.99
N ARG A 57 2.92 -9.02 -3.88
CA ARG A 57 3.58 -8.21 -2.86
C ARG A 57 4.56 -7.22 -3.49
N ILE A 58 4.81 -6.14 -2.77
CA ILE A 58 5.84 -5.16 -3.09
C ILE A 58 7.11 -5.57 -2.34
N VAL A 59 8.25 -5.62 -3.03
CA VAL A 59 9.53 -6.04 -2.45
C VAL A 59 10.51 -4.87 -2.46
N VAL A 60 11.06 -4.56 -1.29
CA VAL A 60 12.05 -3.52 -1.09
C VAL A 60 13.44 -4.03 -1.52
N GLN A 61 14.14 -3.28 -2.36
CA GLN A 61 15.46 -3.65 -2.89
C GLN A 61 16.60 -2.84 -2.27
N GLU A 62 16.30 -1.71 -1.64
CA GLU A 62 17.28 -0.80 -1.03
C GLU A 62 16.75 -0.38 0.34
N ASP A 63 17.63 -0.18 1.32
CA ASP A 63 17.22 0.36 2.61
C ASP A 63 16.80 1.84 2.46
N GLY A 64 15.78 2.26 3.20
CA GLY A 64 15.38 3.67 3.16
C GLY A 64 14.08 4.02 3.88
N TYR A 65 13.69 5.27 3.71
CA TYR A 65 12.36 5.75 4.10
C TYR A 65 11.44 5.76 2.90
N TYR A 66 10.23 5.28 3.09
CA TYR A 66 9.25 5.12 2.04
C TYR A 66 7.92 5.73 2.45
N LEU A 67 7.30 6.50 1.55
CA LEU A 67 5.88 6.81 1.65
C LEU A 67 5.11 5.60 1.14
N VAL A 68 4.38 4.95 2.03
CA VAL A 68 3.49 3.83 1.72
C VAL A 68 2.05 4.32 1.77
N PHE A 69 1.23 3.94 0.80
CA PHE A 69 -0.16 4.37 0.72
C PHE A 69 -1.06 3.30 0.13
N GLY A 70 -2.34 3.29 0.52
CA GLY A 70 -3.33 2.37 -0.02
C GLY A 70 -4.75 2.88 0.13
N GLN A 71 -5.60 2.49 -0.83
CA GLN A 71 -7.03 2.76 -0.83
C GLN A 71 -7.80 1.50 -1.18
N VAL A 72 -8.96 1.32 -0.54
CA VAL A 72 -9.94 0.31 -0.91
C VAL A 72 -11.34 0.93 -0.89
N LEU A 73 -12.12 0.71 -1.95
CA LEU A 73 -13.54 1.00 -1.97
C LEU A 73 -14.35 -0.19 -1.45
N PHE A 74 -14.89 -0.06 -0.24
CA PHE A 74 -15.70 -1.10 0.40
C PHE A 74 -17.16 -1.01 0.00
N LYS A 75 -17.73 -2.18 -0.31
CA LYS A 75 -19.14 -2.42 -0.62
C LYS A 75 -19.79 -3.46 0.30
N SER A 76 -19.06 -3.93 1.31
CA SER A 76 -19.59 -4.91 2.28
C SER A 76 -20.65 -4.27 3.19
N PRO A 77 -21.80 -4.92 3.39
CA PRO A 77 -22.73 -4.56 4.46
C PRO A 77 -22.14 -5.05 5.80
N SER A 78 -21.47 -4.17 6.52
CA SER A 78 -20.91 -4.42 7.86
C SER A 78 -21.03 -3.13 8.69
N ILE A 79 -20.71 -3.17 9.99
CA ILE A 79 -20.66 -1.93 10.80
C ILE A 79 -19.35 -1.17 10.49
N VAL A 80 -18.24 -1.90 10.40
CA VAL A 80 -16.91 -1.37 10.13
C VAL A 80 -16.19 -2.26 9.13
N MET A 81 -15.60 -1.63 8.12
CA MET A 81 -14.66 -2.22 7.18
C MET A 81 -13.31 -1.51 7.28
N GLY A 82 -12.28 -2.12 6.71
CA GLY A 82 -10.94 -1.57 6.79
C GLY A 82 -9.91 -2.49 6.18
N HIS A 83 -8.71 -1.96 6.01
CA HIS A 83 -7.56 -2.71 5.54
C HIS A 83 -6.35 -2.39 6.41
N ILE A 84 -5.36 -3.26 6.33
CA ILE A 84 -4.04 -3.04 6.91
C ILE A 84 -2.99 -3.15 5.82
N ILE A 85 -1.92 -2.38 5.96
CA ILE A 85 -0.69 -2.55 5.22
C ILE A 85 0.34 -3.10 6.21
N GLN A 86 0.93 -4.25 5.88
CA GLN A 86 1.89 -4.92 6.74
C GLN A 86 3.18 -5.27 5.99
N SER A 87 4.30 -5.30 6.72
CA SER A 87 5.58 -5.77 6.23
C SER A 87 5.92 -7.15 6.77
N TRP A 88 6.66 -7.91 5.98
CA TRP A 88 7.30 -9.17 6.34
C TRP A 88 8.81 -8.96 6.27
N GLY A 89 9.48 -9.06 7.42
CA GLY A 89 10.93 -8.84 7.51
C GLY A 89 11.73 -9.96 6.84
N HIS A 90 12.87 -9.60 6.23
CA HIS A 90 13.79 -10.55 5.61
C HIS A 90 14.82 -11.12 6.61
N ALA A 91 14.42 -12.02 7.53
CA ALA A 91 15.39 -12.88 8.24
C ALA A 91 14.75 -14.01 9.07
N GLY A 92 15.04 -15.27 8.68
CA GLY A 92 15.63 -16.31 9.55
C GLY A 92 14.92 -16.85 10.81
N ALA A 93 13.93 -16.17 11.37
CA ALA A 93 13.18 -16.62 12.54
C ALA A 93 11.70 -16.36 12.28
N ALA A 94 10.87 -17.41 12.43
CA ALA A 94 9.41 -17.46 12.23
C ALA A 94 8.81 -16.16 11.69
N ALA A 95 8.59 -16.08 10.38
CA ALA A 95 8.13 -14.88 9.70
C ALA A 95 6.91 -14.25 10.41
N THR A 96 7.15 -13.20 11.19
CA THR A 96 6.11 -12.40 11.84
C THR A 96 5.84 -11.18 10.98
N SER A 97 4.58 -10.92 10.67
CA SER A 97 4.19 -9.68 10.00
C SER A 97 4.15 -8.53 11.01
N THR A 98 4.54 -7.33 10.56
CA THR A 98 4.40 -6.09 11.32
C THR A 98 3.37 -5.21 10.64
N GLU A 99 2.32 -4.82 11.34
CA GLU A 99 1.35 -3.86 10.85
C GLU A 99 1.97 -2.46 10.81
N LEU A 100 1.99 -1.85 9.62
CA LEU A 100 2.54 -0.52 9.41
C LEU A 100 1.46 0.55 9.48
N LEU A 101 0.36 0.33 8.76
CA LEU A 101 -0.73 1.29 8.60
C LEU A 101 -2.06 0.55 8.65
N ARG A 102 -3.07 1.24 9.16
CA ARG A 102 -4.46 0.75 9.22
C ARG A 102 -5.39 1.84 8.75
N CYS A 103 -6.43 1.42 8.04
CA CYS A 103 -7.59 2.25 7.73
C CYS A 103 -8.84 1.55 8.23
N LEU A 104 -9.71 2.27 8.94
CA LEU A 104 -11.02 1.81 9.37
C LEU A 104 -12.07 2.80 8.91
N GLN A 105 -13.22 2.28 8.48
CA GLN A 105 -14.33 3.06 7.96
C GLN A 105 -15.65 2.45 8.42
N GLU A 106 -16.49 3.28 9.03
CA GLU A 106 -17.88 2.92 9.28
C GLU A 106 -18.63 2.81 7.95
N MET A 107 -19.52 1.81 7.86
CA MET A 107 -20.26 1.55 6.63
C MET A 107 -21.76 1.77 6.87
N PRO A 108 -22.47 2.44 5.95
CA PRO A 108 -23.91 2.58 6.04
C PRO A 108 -24.58 1.22 5.83
N GLY A 109 -25.70 0.98 6.52
CA GLY A 109 -26.47 -0.25 6.39
C GLY A 109 -27.13 -0.40 5.03
N GLU A 110 -27.55 0.72 4.43
CA GLU A 110 -28.10 0.78 3.07
C GLU A 110 -27.05 1.30 2.09
N THR A 111 -26.91 0.64 0.94
CA THR A 111 -25.99 1.04 -0.14
C THR A 111 -24.53 1.29 0.33
N PRO A 112 -23.86 0.31 0.95
CA PRO A 112 -22.47 0.47 1.42
C PRO A 112 -21.54 0.84 0.25
N THR A 113 -20.96 2.04 0.30
CA THR A 113 -20.02 2.54 -0.72
C THR A 113 -19.12 3.61 -0.10
N ASN A 114 -18.07 3.19 0.61
CA ASN A 114 -17.09 4.10 1.20
C ASN A 114 -15.67 3.69 0.82
N THR A 115 -14.85 4.67 0.44
CA THR A 115 -13.41 4.52 0.31
C THR A 115 -12.74 4.67 1.67
N CYS A 116 -11.73 3.86 1.94
CA CYS A 116 -10.81 4.05 3.07
C CYS A 116 -9.40 4.22 2.50
N TYR A 117 -8.78 5.38 2.69
CA TYR A 117 -7.40 5.69 2.29
C TYR A 117 -6.51 5.85 3.52
N THR A 118 -5.29 5.30 3.48
CA THR A 118 -4.26 5.56 4.49
C THR A 118 -2.89 5.72 3.82
N ALA A 119 -2.04 6.54 4.42
CA ALA A 119 -0.66 6.72 3.99
C ALA A 119 0.24 7.09 5.17
N GLY A 120 1.52 6.74 5.08
CA GLY A 120 2.50 7.05 6.11
C GLY A 120 3.92 6.84 5.63
N VAL A 121 4.87 7.50 6.31
CA VAL A 121 6.30 7.31 6.08
C VAL A 121 6.80 6.22 7.03
N VAL A 122 7.45 5.21 6.47
CA VAL A 122 7.99 4.07 7.21
C VAL A 122 9.44 3.81 6.81
N GLN A 123 10.24 3.31 7.74
CA GLN A 123 11.58 2.80 7.43
C GLN A 123 11.44 1.34 7.01
N LEU A 124 12.02 0.99 5.86
CA LEU A 124 12.02 -0.38 5.33
C LEU A 124 13.44 -0.79 4.98
N HIS A 125 13.70 -2.10 5.06
CA HIS A 125 14.99 -2.69 4.77
C HIS A 125 14.91 -3.56 3.50
N GLN A 126 16.05 -3.73 2.85
CA GLN A 126 16.21 -4.61 1.71
C GLN A 126 15.68 -6.02 2.04
N GLY A 127 14.81 -6.51 1.16
CA GLY A 127 14.16 -7.81 1.30
C GLY A 127 12.80 -7.76 2.02
N ASP A 128 12.42 -6.64 2.63
CA ASP A 128 11.10 -6.50 3.22
C ASP A 128 10.01 -6.65 2.14
N GLU A 129 8.99 -7.45 2.44
CA GLU A 129 7.83 -7.63 1.56
C GLU A 129 6.61 -6.94 2.16
N LEU A 130 5.94 -6.09 1.39
CA LEU A 130 4.73 -5.39 1.79
C LEU A 130 3.50 -6.00 1.15
N GLU A 131 2.42 -6.08 1.92
CA GLU A 131 1.10 -6.46 1.43
C GLU A 131 0.00 -5.62 2.05
N LEU A 132 -1.11 -5.48 1.31
CA LEU A 132 -2.35 -4.89 1.78
C LEU A 132 -3.42 -5.98 1.84
N VAL A 133 -4.01 -6.16 3.03
CA VAL A 133 -5.03 -7.20 3.29
C VAL A 133 -6.23 -6.63 4.04
N ILE A 134 -7.37 -7.31 3.91
CA ILE A 134 -8.60 -6.99 4.63
C ILE A 134 -8.78 -8.04 5.74
N PRO A 135 -8.46 -7.72 7.01
CA PRO A 135 -8.46 -8.69 8.08
C PRO A 135 -9.87 -9.00 8.58
N PHE A 136 -10.11 -10.24 9.02
CA PHE A 136 -11.36 -10.71 9.63
C PHE A 136 -12.61 -10.56 8.73
N ARG A 137 -12.40 -10.47 7.41
CA ARG A 137 -13.43 -10.27 6.39
C ARG A 137 -13.10 -11.10 5.13
N PRO A 138 -13.07 -12.44 5.22
CA PRO A 138 -12.66 -13.31 4.10
C PRO A 138 -13.56 -13.19 2.86
N GLN A 139 -14.81 -12.76 3.04
CA GLN A 139 -15.80 -12.55 1.98
C GLN A 139 -16.11 -11.05 1.77
N ALA A 140 -15.11 -10.18 1.92
CA ALA A 140 -15.30 -8.75 1.72
C ALA A 140 -15.79 -8.45 0.30
N LEU A 141 -16.77 -7.56 0.18
CA LEU A 141 -17.19 -6.98 -1.08
C LEU A 141 -16.46 -5.64 -1.25
N ILE A 142 -15.69 -5.51 -2.33
CA ILE A 142 -14.94 -4.31 -2.66
C ILE A 142 -15.09 -3.99 -4.15
N SER A 143 -14.80 -2.76 -4.56
CA SER A 143 -14.59 -2.46 -5.98
C SER A 143 -13.23 -2.95 -6.42
N MET A 144 -13.18 -3.60 -7.58
CA MET A 144 -11.94 -4.01 -8.26
C MET A 144 -11.50 -3.00 -9.34
N ASP A 145 -12.10 -1.80 -9.35
CA ASP A 145 -11.76 -0.75 -10.30
C ASP A 145 -10.44 -0.07 -9.90
N ALA A 146 -9.57 0.15 -10.89
CA ALA A 146 -8.20 0.61 -10.67
C ALA A 146 -8.09 2.01 -10.06
N ASP A 147 -9.10 2.86 -10.24
CA ASP A 147 -9.19 4.22 -9.71
C ASP A 147 -9.67 4.28 -8.25
N SER A 148 -10.29 3.21 -7.76
CA SER A 148 -10.91 3.16 -6.43
C SER A 148 -10.18 2.28 -5.43
N THR A 149 -9.45 1.26 -5.92
CA THR A 149 -8.69 0.31 -5.10
C THR A 149 -7.26 0.14 -5.62
N PHE A 150 -6.29 0.65 -4.85
CA PHE A 150 -4.87 0.71 -5.23
C PHE A 150 -3.95 0.65 -4.01
N PHE A 151 -2.69 0.28 -4.24
CA PHE A 151 -1.65 0.15 -3.21
C PHE A 151 -0.31 0.57 -3.81
N GLY A 152 0.48 1.39 -3.12
CA GLY A 152 1.73 1.87 -3.68
C GLY A 152 2.74 2.38 -2.67
N VAL A 153 3.95 2.60 -3.19
CA VAL A 153 5.14 2.96 -2.42
C VAL A 153 6.00 3.93 -3.22
N ILE A 154 6.55 4.95 -2.54
CA ILE A 154 7.50 5.92 -3.10
C ILE A 154 8.71 6.01 -2.16
N GLN A 155 9.92 5.82 -2.68
CA GLN A 155 11.17 6.03 -1.94
C GLN A 155 11.39 7.53 -1.68
N LEU A 156 11.73 7.89 -0.45
CA LEU A 156 12.04 9.25 -0.06
C LEU A 156 13.56 9.46 -0.09
N ASN A 157 14.00 10.50 -0.80
CA ASN A 157 15.40 10.92 -0.92
C ASN A 157 15.77 11.99 0.12
#